data_AF-A0A1A8U2H5-F1
#
_entry.id   AF-A0A1A8U2H5-F1
#
_cell.length_a   1.000
_cell.length_b   1.000
_cell.length_c   1.000
_cell.angle_alpha   90.00
_cell.angle_beta   90.00
_cell.angle_gamma   90.00
#
_symmetry.space_group_name_H-M   'P 1'
#
loop_
_entity.id
_entity.type
_entity.pdbx_description
1 polymer ?
#
loop_
_entity_poly.entity_id
_entity_poly.type
_entity_poly.pdbx_seq_one_letter_code
_entity_poly.pdbx_strand_id
1 'polypeptide(L)'
;KCLFLSGLTEQQLNYMHDHSLPEKYSIGFTNMVERTTPGSKDLSSKEIREGGRQLLDKLQKYKPLIAAFNGKGIYEIFCKEIFGVKAKSLEFGLQPYKIPETKTVCFLMPSSSPRCAQFPRAQDKVHFYIKLKELRDRMKGLAVGREVVEMQYSFDLQLAKEDAKRMGIKEEQVDPEYESCSGLHDEARQNI
;
A
#
# COMPACT_ATOMS: atom_id res chain seq x y z
N LYS A 1 -1.54 8.64 -6.88
CA LYS A 1 -0.38 8.44 -7.78
C LYS A 1 -0.25 6.98 -8.27
N CYS A 2 0.34 6.02 -7.54
CA CYS A 2 0.62 4.68 -8.10
C CYS A 2 -0.63 3.87 -8.54
N LEU A 3 -1.76 3.98 -7.85
CA LEU A 3 -3.03 3.34 -8.25
C LEU A 3 -3.48 3.77 -9.65
N PHE A 4 -3.37 5.07 -9.94
CA PHE A 4 -3.72 5.64 -11.23
C PHE A 4 -2.68 5.30 -12.31
N LEU A 5 -1.39 5.51 -12.02
CA LEU A 5 -0.30 5.26 -12.98
C LEU A 5 -0.21 3.79 -13.43
N SER A 6 -0.65 2.85 -12.59
CA SER A 6 -0.73 1.42 -12.94
C SER A 6 -2.00 1.02 -13.69
N GLY A 7 -2.97 1.94 -13.80
CA GLY A 7 -4.30 1.69 -14.32
C GLY A 7 -5.12 0.71 -13.47
N LEU A 8 -4.87 0.66 -12.14
CA LEU A 8 -5.77 0.01 -11.19
C LEU A 8 -7.03 0.85 -10.96
N THR A 9 -6.91 2.17 -11.08
CA THR A 9 -8.00 3.13 -11.11
C THR A 9 -7.99 3.90 -12.42
N GLU A 10 -9.16 4.25 -12.95
CA GLU A 10 -9.31 4.97 -14.22
C GLU A 10 -8.95 6.45 -14.10
N GLN A 11 -9.10 7.00 -12.89
CA GLN A 11 -8.85 8.39 -12.58
C GLN A 11 -7.82 8.54 -11.46
N GLN A 12 -7.17 9.71 -11.40
CA GLN A 12 -6.27 10.06 -10.31
C GLN A 12 -7.09 10.39 -9.06
N LEU A 13 -7.21 9.43 -8.16
CA LEU A 13 -7.90 9.59 -6.87
C LEU A 13 -6.97 10.20 -5.81
N ASN A 14 -7.60 10.78 -4.78
CA ASN A 14 -6.96 11.24 -3.53
C ASN A 14 -7.55 10.49 -2.31
N TYR A 15 -7.15 10.87 -1.10
CA TYR A 15 -7.54 10.18 0.13
C TYR A 15 -9.05 10.24 0.42
N MET A 16 -9.76 11.28 -0.03
CA MET A 16 -11.21 11.44 0.19
C MET A 16 -12.06 10.39 -0.53
N HIS A 17 -11.47 9.64 -1.46
CA HIS A 17 -12.18 8.66 -2.27
C HIS A 17 -12.11 7.24 -1.70
N ASP A 18 -11.36 7.00 -0.62
CA ASP A 18 -11.07 5.68 -0.05
C ASP A 18 -12.32 4.83 0.21
N HIS A 19 -13.39 5.42 0.72
CA HIS A 19 -14.67 4.75 0.99
C HIS A 19 -15.36 4.22 -0.27
N SER A 20 -15.08 4.80 -1.44
CA SER A 20 -15.67 4.36 -2.72
C SER A 20 -14.88 3.24 -3.41
N LEU A 21 -13.63 2.99 -2.99
CA LEU A 21 -12.75 2.00 -3.63
C LEU A 21 -13.26 0.55 -3.53
N PRO A 22 -13.86 0.10 -2.41
CA PRO A 22 -14.41 -1.24 -2.33
C PRO A 22 -15.51 -1.49 -3.36
N GLU A 23 -16.42 -0.53 -3.54
CA GLU A 23 -17.54 -0.64 -4.47
C GLU A 23 -17.09 -0.48 -5.92
N LYS A 24 -16.35 0.58 -6.24
CA LYS A 24 -15.98 0.91 -7.64
C LYS A 24 -14.86 0.04 -8.19
N TYR A 25 -13.87 -0.31 -7.36
CA TYR A 25 -12.63 -0.95 -7.82
C TYR A 25 -12.35 -2.30 -7.16
N SER A 26 -13.19 -2.75 -6.22
CA SER A 26 -12.96 -3.94 -5.40
C SER A 26 -11.63 -3.89 -4.63
N ILE A 27 -11.25 -2.69 -4.15
CA ILE A 27 -10.03 -2.46 -3.36
C ILE A 27 -10.45 -2.02 -1.95
N GLY A 28 -10.02 -2.78 -0.94
CA GLY A 28 -10.20 -2.43 0.47
C GLY A 28 -8.88 -2.12 1.16
N PHE A 29 -8.95 -1.43 2.29
CA PHE A 29 -7.79 -1.11 3.13
C PHE A 29 -7.97 -1.66 4.53
N THR A 30 -6.87 -2.15 5.11
CA THR A 30 -6.74 -2.48 6.52
C THR A 30 -5.29 -2.32 6.92
N ASN A 31 -5.03 -2.09 8.20
CA ASN A 31 -3.68 -2.03 8.75
C ASN A 31 -3.42 -3.26 9.63
N MET A 32 -2.14 -3.59 9.81
CA MET A 32 -1.73 -4.62 10.76
C MET A 32 -1.93 -4.14 12.20
N VAL A 33 -1.70 -2.86 12.49
CA VAL A 33 -1.95 -2.27 13.81
C VAL A 33 -2.89 -1.08 13.65
N GLU A 34 -3.93 -1.00 14.48
CA GLU A 34 -4.96 0.05 14.39
C GLU A 34 -4.50 1.38 15.00
N ARG A 35 -3.58 1.35 15.97
CA ARG A 35 -3.06 2.55 16.64
C ARG A 35 -2.23 3.39 15.68
N THR A 36 -2.58 4.67 15.56
CA THR A 36 -1.78 5.67 14.83
C THR A 36 -0.46 5.94 15.56
N THR A 37 0.66 5.80 14.86
CA THR A 37 1.99 6.17 15.35
C THR A 37 2.75 7.01 14.33
N PRO A 38 3.68 7.89 14.76
CA PRO A 38 4.52 8.66 13.84
C PRO A 38 5.35 7.77 12.90
N GLY A 39 5.81 6.62 13.39
CA GLY A 39 6.50 5.61 12.60
C GLY A 39 6.18 4.18 12.98
N SER A 40 6.47 3.26 12.06
CA SER A 40 6.37 1.81 12.32
C SER A 40 7.38 1.30 13.35
N LYS A 41 8.39 2.12 13.71
CA LYS A 41 9.39 1.81 14.74
C LYS A 41 8.88 2.01 16.17
N ASP A 42 7.76 2.72 16.33
CA ASP A 42 7.16 3.05 17.62
C ASP A 42 6.15 1.99 18.10
N LEU A 43 6.07 0.87 17.38
CA LEU A 43 5.18 -0.25 17.66
C LEU A 43 5.94 -1.34 18.39
N SER A 44 5.42 -1.78 19.54
CA SER A 44 6.04 -2.86 20.31
C SER A 44 5.85 -4.21 19.60
N SER A 45 6.79 -5.14 19.82
CA SER A 45 6.68 -6.52 19.33
C SER A 45 5.41 -7.24 19.82
N LYS A 46 4.77 -6.79 20.91
CA LYS A 46 3.51 -7.35 21.39
C LYS A 46 2.32 -6.84 20.57
N GLU A 47 2.23 -5.52 20.36
CA GLU A 47 1.19 -4.91 19.52
C GLU A 47 1.22 -5.45 18.09
N ILE A 48 2.42 -5.58 17.55
CA ILE A 48 2.64 -6.10 16.20
C ILE A 48 2.13 -7.55 16.05
N ARG A 49 2.38 -8.40 17.05
CA ARG A 49 1.92 -9.80 17.06
C ARG A 49 0.41 -9.92 17.20
N GLU A 50 -0.16 -9.12 18.10
CA GLU A 50 -1.61 -9.02 18.26
C GLU A 50 -2.27 -8.54 16.96
N GLY A 51 -1.72 -7.50 16.36
CA GLY A 51 -2.16 -6.94 15.09
C GLY A 51 -2.08 -7.95 13.93
N GLY A 52 -1.05 -8.80 13.90
CA GLY A 52 -0.94 -9.90 12.95
C GLY A 52 -2.11 -10.90 13.05
N ARG A 53 -2.53 -11.27 14.26
CA ARG A 53 -3.69 -12.15 14.50
C ARG A 53 -5.00 -11.48 14.10
N GLN A 54 -5.20 -10.22 14.50
CA GLN A 54 -6.40 -9.48 14.10
C GLN A 54 -6.50 -9.30 12.57
N LEU A 55 -5.36 -9.08 11.91
CA LEU A 55 -5.29 -9.03 10.45
C LEU A 55 -5.65 -10.38 9.84
N LEU A 56 -5.16 -11.49 10.39
CA LEU A 56 -5.53 -12.84 9.95
C LEU A 56 -7.03 -13.06 10.04
N ASP A 57 -7.67 -12.72 11.17
CA ASP A 57 -9.12 -12.87 11.37
C ASP A 57 -9.91 -12.08 10.31
N LYS A 58 -9.50 -10.84 10.02
CA LYS A 58 -10.10 -10.01 8.97
C LYS A 58 -9.94 -10.68 7.59
N LEU A 59 -8.75 -11.19 7.27
CA LEU A 59 -8.49 -11.85 5.98
C LEU A 59 -9.27 -13.16 5.83
N GLN A 60 -9.44 -13.93 6.91
CA GLN A 60 -10.25 -15.15 6.94
C GLN A 60 -11.75 -14.86 6.83
N LYS A 61 -12.22 -13.74 7.41
CA LYS A 61 -13.61 -13.28 7.31
C LYS A 61 -13.95 -12.80 5.90
N TYR A 62 -13.16 -11.88 5.35
CA TYR A 62 -13.49 -11.20 4.09
C TYR A 62 -12.97 -11.92 2.84
N LYS A 63 -11.98 -12.82 2.98
CA LYS A 63 -11.45 -13.69 1.92
C LYS A 63 -11.18 -12.94 0.60
N PRO A 64 -10.41 -11.84 0.61
CA PRO A 64 -10.09 -11.12 -0.62
C PRO A 64 -9.32 -12.03 -1.59
N LEU A 65 -9.35 -11.75 -2.89
CA LEU A 65 -8.57 -12.53 -3.85
C LEU A 65 -7.06 -12.44 -3.56
N ILE A 66 -6.59 -11.24 -3.21
CA ILE A 66 -5.19 -10.92 -2.99
C ILE A 66 -5.07 -10.08 -1.72
N ALA A 67 -4.20 -10.49 -0.79
CA ALA A 67 -3.73 -9.66 0.31
C ALA A 67 -2.43 -8.96 -0.12
N ALA A 68 -2.52 -7.69 -0.50
CA ALA A 68 -1.37 -6.89 -0.93
C ALA A 68 -0.70 -6.20 0.27
N PHE A 69 0.48 -6.67 0.65
CA PHE A 69 1.28 -6.12 1.75
C PHE A 69 2.10 -4.93 1.27
N ASN A 70 1.72 -3.74 1.72
CA ASN A 70 2.39 -2.47 1.42
C ASN A 70 3.64 -2.25 2.30
N GLY A 71 4.69 -3.03 2.05
CA GLY A 71 5.99 -2.89 2.71
C GLY A 71 6.55 -4.22 3.21
N LYS A 72 7.87 -4.36 3.10
CA LYS A 72 8.60 -5.58 3.48
C LYS A 72 8.49 -5.89 4.98
N GLY A 73 8.67 -4.89 5.83
CA GLY A 73 8.68 -5.10 7.29
C GLY A 73 7.37 -5.67 7.85
N ILE A 74 6.22 -5.18 7.36
CA ILE A 74 4.92 -5.71 7.81
C ILE A 74 4.72 -7.17 7.37
N TYR A 75 5.21 -7.53 6.20
CA TYR A 75 5.10 -8.89 5.69
C TYR A 75 6.07 -9.85 6.39
N GLU A 76 7.30 -9.42 6.70
CA GLU A 76 8.27 -10.19 7.49
C GLU A 76 7.69 -10.61 8.84
N ILE A 77 7.07 -9.63 9.52
CA ILE A 77 6.37 -9.86 10.77
C ILE A 77 5.23 -10.85 10.54
N PHE A 78 4.34 -10.58 9.58
CA PHE A 78 3.19 -11.43 9.32
C PHE A 78 3.61 -12.88 9.03
N CYS A 79 4.66 -13.09 8.22
CA CYS A 79 5.20 -14.42 7.95
C CYS A 79 5.73 -15.11 9.19
N LYS A 80 6.46 -14.39 10.04
CA LYS A 80 7.01 -14.96 11.27
C LYS A 80 5.90 -15.42 12.20
N GLU A 81 4.88 -14.59 12.38
CA GLU A 81 3.83 -14.84 13.37
C GLU A 81 2.75 -15.81 12.88
N ILE A 82 2.41 -15.77 11.59
CA ILE A 82 1.33 -16.60 11.03
C ILE A 82 1.85 -17.88 10.39
N PHE A 83 2.99 -17.83 9.69
CA PHE A 83 3.56 -19.01 9.03
C PHE A 83 4.69 -19.67 9.83
N GLY A 84 5.15 -19.05 10.92
CA GLY A 84 6.30 -19.54 11.67
C GLY A 84 7.63 -19.46 10.89
N VAL A 85 7.66 -18.74 9.77
CA VAL A 85 8.83 -18.66 8.88
C VAL A 85 9.51 -17.32 9.02
N LYS A 86 10.80 -17.35 9.38
CA LYS A 86 11.68 -16.18 9.24
C LYS A 86 12.17 -16.12 7.80
N ALA A 87 11.52 -15.28 6.99
CA ALA A 87 11.88 -15.15 5.59
C ALA A 87 13.28 -14.51 5.44
N LYS A 88 14.27 -15.32 5.02
CA LYS A 88 15.67 -14.88 4.90
C LYS A 88 15.88 -13.97 3.67
N SER A 89 15.15 -14.23 2.59
CA SER A 89 15.17 -13.45 1.35
C SER A 89 13.74 -13.29 0.84
N LEU A 90 13.10 -12.18 1.22
CA LEU A 90 11.81 -11.79 0.64
C LEU A 90 12.02 -10.99 -0.62
N GLU A 91 11.48 -11.51 -1.71
CA GLU A 91 11.34 -10.84 -2.98
C GLU A 91 9.96 -10.18 -3.09
N PHE A 92 9.89 -9.06 -3.80
CA PHE A 92 8.62 -8.40 -4.08
C PHE A 92 7.79 -9.23 -5.09
N GLY A 93 6.47 -9.06 -5.06
CA GLY A 93 5.54 -9.75 -5.94
C GLY A 93 4.78 -10.88 -5.24
N LEU A 94 4.31 -11.85 -6.02
CA LEU A 94 3.54 -12.98 -5.52
C LEU A 94 4.38 -13.85 -4.59
N GLN A 95 3.81 -14.18 -3.43
CA GLN A 95 4.49 -14.95 -2.41
C GLN A 95 4.05 -16.42 -2.44
N PRO A 96 4.88 -17.37 -1.96
CA PRO A 96 4.57 -18.80 -1.99
C PRO A 96 3.50 -19.21 -0.96
N TYR A 97 3.10 -18.31 -0.08
CA TYR A 97 2.13 -18.56 0.99
C TYR A 97 0.76 -17.98 0.65
N LYS A 98 -0.29 -18.69 1.07
CA LYS A 98 -1.67 -18.23 1.08
C LYS A 98 -2.10 -17.97 2.52
N ILE A 99 -3.10 -17.10 2.70
CA ILE A 99 -3.69 -16.90 4.02
C ILE A 99 -4.33 -18.22 4.48
N PRO A 100 -4.03 -18.71 5.70
CA PRO A 100 -4.56 -19.97 6.21
C PRO A 100 -6.08 -20.06 6.08
N GLU A 101 -6.58 -21.24 5.71
CA GLU A 101 -8.02 -21.53 5.56
C GLU A 101 -8.73 -20.75 4.44
N THR A 102 -7.97 -20.09 3.56
CA THR A 102 -8.53 -19.33 2.44
C THR A 102 -7.80 -19.62 1.12
N LYS A 103 -8.34 -19.10 0.01
CA LYS A 103 -7.66 -19.06 -1.29
C LYS A 103 -6.89 -17.75 -1.53
N THR A 104 -6.92 -16.83 -0.55
CA THR A 104 -6.29 -15.50 -0.63
C THR A 104 -4.78 -15.66 -0.81
N VAL A 105 -4.24 -15.14 -1.91
CA VAL A 105 -2.80 -15.12 -2.15
C VAL A 105 -2.15 -13.89 -1.53
N CYS A 106 -0.90 -14.03 -1.09
CA CYS A 106 -0.12 -12.90 -0.57
C CYS A 106 0.70 -12.24 -1.69
N PHE A 107 0.68 -10.92 -1.77
CA PHE A 107 1.48 -10.15 -2.72
C PHE A 107 2.26 -9.07 -1.98
N LEU A 108 3.59 -9.05 -2.11
CA LEU A 108 4.46 -8.12 -1.41
C LEU A 108 4.84 -6.93 -2.31
N MET A 109 4.68 -5.71 -1.79
CA MET A 109 5.01 -4.47 -2.49
C MET A 109 6.01 -3.64 -1.68
N PRO A 110 6.80 -2.77 -2.33
CA PRO A 110 7.54 -1.74 -1.60
C PRO A 110 6.57 -0.81 -0.89
N SER A 111 6.99 -0.27 0.25
CA SER A 111 6.16 0.67 1.00
C SER A 111 5.85 1.91 0.14
N SER A 112 4.58 2.30 0.06
CA SER A 112 4.14 3.52 -0.62
C SER A 112 4.68 4.79 0.03
N SER A 113 5.12 4.74 1.30
CA SER A 113 5.70 5.87 2.03
C SER A 113 6.87 6.52 1.27
N PRO A 114 6.93 7.86 1.17
CA PRO A 114 8.09 8.57 0.65
C PRO A 114 9.39 8.28 1.42
N ARG A 115 9.29 7.80 2.67
CA ARG A 115 10.44 7.40 3.49
C ARG A 115 11.12 6.10 3.02
N CYS A 116 10.56 5.41 2.02
CA CYS A 116 11.15 4.20 1.45
C CYS A 116 12.42 4.54 0.65
N ALA A 117 13.58 4.44 1.30
CA ALA A 117 14.85 4.82 0.70
C ALA A 117 15.27 3.94 -0.49
N GLN A 118 14.77 2.71 -0.60
CA GLN A 118 15.05 1.82 -1.74
C GLN A 118 14.29 2.20 -3.00
N PHE A 119 13.14 2.88 -2.88
CA PHE A 119 12.29 3.27 -4.00
C PHE A 119 11.88 4.73 -3.82
N PRO A 120 12.74 5.68 -4.23
CA PRO A 120 12.58 7.09 -3.86
C PRO A 120 11.35 7.76 -4.47
N ARG A 121 10.94 7.37 -5.69
CA ARG A 121 9.86 8.02 -6.43
C ARG A 121 8.64 7.10 -6.57
N ALA A 122 7.49 7.69 -6.86
CA ALA A 122 6.27 6.93 -7.15
C ALA A 122 6.47 6.00 -8.35
N GLN A 123 7.09 6.50 -9.43
CA GLN A 123 7.40 5.71 -10.64
C GLN A 123 8.27 4.49 -10.36
N ASP A 124 9.17 4.56 -9.38
CA ASP A 124 10.01 3.42 -8.99
C ASP A 124 9.20 2.29 -8.34
N LYS A 125 7.95 2.56 -7.94
CA LYS A 125 7.04 1.60 -7.31
C LYS A 125 5.90 1.16 -8.24
N VAL A 126 5.63 1.89 -9.32
CA VAL A 126 4.48 1.64 -10.21
C VAL A 126 4.51 0.24 -10.81
N HIS A 127 5.71 -0.27 -11.12
CA HIS A 127 5.92 -1.65 -11.59
C HIS A 127 5.16 -2.69 -10.75
N PHE A 128 5.23 -2.60 -9.43
CA PHE A 128 4.58 -3.57 -8.53
C PHE A 128 3.05 -3.45 -8.55
N TYR A 129 2.51 -2.26 -8.77
CA TYR A 129 1.08 -2.05 -8.93
C TYR A 129 0.58 -2.59 -10.29
N ILE A 130 1.39 -2.48 -11.35
CA ILE A 130 1.11 -3.09 -12.66
C ILE A 130 1.08 -4.62 -12.53
N LYS A 131 2.07 -5.20 -11.85
CA LYS A 131 2.11 -6.65 -11.58
C LYS A 131 0.96 -7.12 -10.69
N LEU A 132 0.54 -6.31 -9.72
CA LEU A 132 -0.66 -6.59 -8.93
C LEU A 132 -1.92 -6.60 -9.80
N LYS A 133 -2.06 -5.63 -10.71
CA LYS A 133 -3.15 -5.57 -11.68
C LYS A 133 -3.18 -6.81 -12.58
N GLU A 134 -2.04 -7.19 -13.15
CA GLU A 134 -1.92 -8.40 -13.99
C GLU A 134 -2.31 -9.68 -13.23
N LEU A 135 -1.87 -9.80 -11.97
CA LEU A 135 -2.26 -10.91 -11.11
C LEU A 135 -3.78 -10.96 -10.90
N ARG A 136 -4.40 -9.82 -10.57
CA ARG A 136 -5.86 -9.69 -10.39
C ARG A 136 -6.60 -10.08 -11.66
N ASP A 137 -6.20 -9.51 -12.80
CA ASP A 137 -6.86 -9.72 -14.09
C ASP A 137 -6.79 -11.20 -14.49
N ARG A 138 -5.61 -11.83 -14.31
CA ARG A 138 -5.41 -13.27 -14.50
C ARG A 138 -6.30 -14.13 -13.58
N MET A 139 -6.39 -13.77 -12.30
CA MET A 139 -7.22 -14.51 -11.34
C MET A 139 -8.72 -14.36 -11.61
N LYS A 140 -9.15 -13.26 -12.23
CA LYS A 140 -10.54 -13.04 -12.66
C LYS A 140 -10.83 -13.62 -14.06
N GLY A 141 -9.85 -14.19 -14.75
CA GLY A 141 -10.01 -14.71 -16.11
C GLY A 141 -10.24 -13.61 -17.15
N LEU A 142 -9.83 -12.37 -16.86
CA LEU A 142 -9.96 -11.27 -17.81
C LEU A 142 -8.89 -11.43 -18.91
N ALA A 143 -9.32 -11.37 -20.17
CA ALA A 143 -8.41 -11.44 -21.31
C ALA A 143 -7.41 -10.28 -21.25
N VAL A 144 -6.12 -10.60 -21.17
CA VAL A 144 -5.04 -9.60 -21.22
C VAL A 144 -4.81 -9.25 -22.69
N GLY A 145 -5.71 -8.47 -23.28
CA GLY A 145 -5.56 -7.91 -24.63
C GLY A 145 -4.58 -6.74 -24.64
N ARG A 146 -3.34 -6.94 -24.17
CA ARG A 146 -2.33 -5.88 -24.16
C ARG A 146 -1.27 -6.16 -25.22
N GLU A 147 -1.11 -5.22 -26.14
CA GLU A 147 0.01 -5.19 -27.09
C GLU A 147 1.35 -4.89 -26.39
N VAL A 148 1.30 -4.17 -25.26
CA VAL A 148 2.49 -3.77 -24.48
C VAL A 148 2.40 -4.34 -23.05
N VAL A 149 3.46 -5.06 -22.65
CA VAL A 149 3.58 -5.68 -21.32
C VAL A 149 4.87 -5.21 -20.66
N GLU A 150 4.77 -4.69 -19.44
CA GLU A 150 5.94 -4.30 -18.65
C GLU A 150 6.61 -5.54 -18.06
N MET A 151 7.80 -5.90 -18.53
CA MET A 151 8.48 -7.13 -18.08
C MET A 151 9.38 -6.88 -16.87
N GLN A 152 10.18 -5.82 -16.91
CA GLN A 152 11.16 -5.49 -15.89
C GLN A 152 11.30 -3.98 -15.76
N TYR A 153 11.55 -3.52 -14.54
CA TYR A 153 11.88 -2.13 -14.23
C TYR A 153 13.21 -2.07 -13.47
N SER A 154 14.10 -1.18 -13.89
CA SER A 154 15.37 -0.89 -13.22
C SER A 154 15.65 0.61 -13.26
N PHE A 155 16.41 1.11 -12.28
CA PHE A 155 16.74 2.52 -12.17
C PHE A 155 18.03 2.71 -11.38
N ASP A 156 18.71 3.85 -11.58
CA ASP A 156 19.82 4.27 -10.75
C ASP A 156 19.32 4.91 -9.46
N LEU A 157 19.75 4.38 -8.31
CA LEU A 157 19.26 4.81 -7.01
C LEU A 157 19.69 6.22 -6.62
N GLN A 158 20.90 6.65 -7.00
CA GLN A 158 21.39 7.98 -6.65
C GLN A 158 20.65 9.04 -7.46
N LEU A 159 20.54 8.83 -8.76
CA LEU A 159 19.77 9.74 -9.63
C LEU A 159 18.30 9.80 -9.22
N ALA A 160 17.69 8.67 -8.84
CA ALA A 160 16.31 8.65 -8.35
C ALA A 160 16.11 9.43 -7.04
N LYS A 161 17.09 9.41 -6.13
CA LYS A 161 17.06 10.20 -4.88
C LYS A 161 17.20 11.69 -5.15
N GLU A 162 18.12 12.09 -6.01
CA GLU A 162 18.30 13.48 -6.42
C GLU A 162 17.02 14.02 -7.08
N ASP A 163 16.45 13.22 -7.97
CA ASP A 163 15.20 13.55 -8.65
C ASP A 163 14.02 13.67 -7.70
N ALA A 164 13.88 12.74 -6.73
CA ALA A 164 12.88 12.82 -5.66
C ALA A 164 13.04 14.11 -4.82
N LYS A 165 14.28 14.50 -4.49
CA LYS A 165 14.56 15.75 -3.76
C LYS A 165 14.14 16.98 -4.57
N ARG A 166 14.47 17.02 -5.86
CA ARG A 166 14.05 18.13 -6.75
C ARG A 166 12.53 18.22 -6.87
N MET A 167 11.84 17.09 -6.96
CA MET A 167 10.37 17.06 -7.02
C MET A 167 9.73 17.47 -5.69
N GLY A 168 10.27 17.03 -4.55
CA GLY A 168 9.76 17.41 -3.23
C GLY A 168 9.81 18.92 -2.99
N ILE A 169 10.90 19.58 -3.39
CA ILE A 169 11.04 21.04 -3.30
C ILE A 169 9.98 21.76 -4.17
N LYS A 170 9.56 21.17 -5.29
CA LYS A 170 8.52 21.73 -6.17
C LYS A 170 7.11 21.50 -5.65
N GLU A 171 6.84 20.35 -5.02
CA GLU A 171 5.53 19.98 -4.47
C GLU A 171 5.24 20.66 -3.12
N GLU A 172 6.25 21.19 -2.41
CA GLU A 172 6.06 22.01 -1.20
C GLU A 172 5.45 23.41 -1.47
N GLN A 173 5.22 23.78 -2.73
CA GLN A 173 4.37 24.94 -3.05
C GLN A 173 2.90 24.60 -2.74
N VAL A 174 2.45 25.16 -1.61
CA VAL A 174 1.16 25.06 -0.89
C VAL A 174 -0.05 24.67 -1.75
N ASP A 175 -0.72 23.59 -1.34
CA ASP A 175 -2.09 23.24 -1.73
C ASP A 175 -3.08 24.22 -1.06
N PRO A 176 -3.76 25.10 -1.83
CA PRO A 176 -4.67 26.10 -1.25
C PRO A 176 -5.91 25.48 -0.60
N GLU A 177 -6.26 24.23 -0.92
CA GLU A 177 -7.43 23.55 -0.33
C GLU A 177 -7.16 23.04 1.09
N TYR A 178 -5.89 22.94 1.51
CA TYR A 178 -5.53 22.45 2.85
C TYR A 178 -5.93 23.43 3.97
N GLU A 179 -5.99 24.74 3.70
CA GLU A 179 -6.43 25.75 4.68
C GLU A 179 -7.95 25.83 4.85
N SER A 180 -8.74 25.31 3.90
CA SER A 180 -10.21 25.40 3.98
C SER A 180 -10.82 24.49 5.07
N CYS A 181 -10.09 23.48 5.55
CA CYS A 181 -10.59 22.51 6.53
C CYS A 181 -10.25 22.86 7.98
N SER A 182 -9.37 23.82 8.24
CA SER A 182 -8.97 24.23 9.60
C SER A 182 -9.88 25.30 10.21
N GLY A 183 -10.83 25.87 9.46
CA GLY A 183 -11.67 27.01 9.90
C GLY A 183 -12.94 26.69 10.70
N LEU A 184 -13.27 25.42 10.98
CA LEU A 184 -14.56 25.05 11.59
C LEU A 184 -14.53 24.82 13.12
N HIS A 185 -13.56 25.37 13.85
CA HIS A 185 -13.46 25.11 15.30
C HIS A 185 -13.39 26.32 16.25
N ASP A 186 -13.77 27.53 15.82
CA ASP A 186 -13.70 28.74 16.68
C ASP A 186 -15.03 29.45 17.03
N GLU A 187 -16.21 28.92 16.66
CA GLU A 187 -17.51 29.55 17.02
C GLU A 187 -18.31 28.84 18.13
N ALA A 188 -17.65 28.26 19.14
CA ALA A 188 -18.35 27.63 20.27
C ALA A 188 -17.85 28.07 21.66
N ARG A 189 -17.31 29.29 21.81
CA ARG A 189 -16.87 29.82 23.12
C ARG A 189 -17.25 31.28 23.39
N GLN A 190 -18.46 31.69 23.02
CA GLN A 190 -19.11 32.84 23.64
C GLN A 190 -20.57 32.49 23.94
N ASN A 191 -20.83 32.17 25.22
CA ASN A 191 -22.09 32.31 25.97
C ASN A 191 -22.12 31.27 27.09
N ILE A 192 -21.45 31.55 28.22
CA ILE A 192 -21.95 31.47 29.62
C ILE A 192 -21.10 32.43 30.45
#